data_AF-A0A5C4SVF8-F1
#
_entry.id   AF-A0A5C4SVF8-F1
#
_cell.length_a   1.000
_cell.length_b   1.000
_cell.length_c   1.000
_cell.angle_alpha   90.00
_cell.angle_beta   90.00
_cell.angle_gamma   90.00
#
_symmetry.space_group_name_H-M   'P 1'
#
loop_
_entity.id
_entity.type
_entity.pdbx_description
1 polymer ?
#
loop_
_entity_poly.entity_id
_entity_poly.type
_entity_poly.pdbx_seq_one_letter_code
_entity_poly.pdbx_strand_id
1 'polypeptide(L)'
;MWARWSQSELSALGQLADAYAIVKRTNAFELLSAELGEDADARIVEDMFRPSLDYFHSFPVIKHNNEVLNYIGLIALAKALNDPALMHEAVELVEQYAANVYMLDGFWKEVSVTYHKDSALLLSRAAEQAAGWSDPPGYESPRTGTRLEQLDLLQRLPQLPAMLGIAAKLAYPDGRVLPINDTWAFYKPPAP
;
A
#
# COMPACT_ATOMS: atom_id res chain seq x y z
N MET A 1 -0.63 -13.87 -13.57
CA MET A 1 -1.05 -12.92 -12.51
C MET A 1 -0.48 -11.61 -12.96
N TRP A 2 -1.29 -10.75 -13.59
CA TRP A 2 -0.87 -9.45 -14.10
C TRP A 2 -2.14 -8.60 -14.18
N ALA A 3 -2.14 -7.47 -13.51
CA ALA A 3 -3.26 -6.55 -13.61
C ALA A 3 -3.27 -5.94 -15.02
N ARG A 4 -4.46 -5.57 -15.51
CA ARG A 4 -4.58 -4.84 -16.78
C ARG A 4 -3.83 -3.50 -16.72
N TRP A 5 -3.66 -2.96 -15.51
CA TRP A 5 -3.03 -1.67 -15.25
C TRP A 5 -1.88 -1.89 -14.27
N SER A 6 -0.68 -1.40 -14.60
CA SER A 6 0.49 -1.44 -13.69
C SER A 6 0.21 -0.82 -12.31
N GLN A 7 -0.76 0.09 -12.28
CA GLN A 7 -1.35 0.77 -11.13
C GLN A 7 -2.01 -0.16 -10.09
N SER A 8 -2.24 -1.42 -10.45
CA SER A 8 -2.86 -2.43 -9.57
C SER A 8 -2.03 -3.71 -9.51
N GLU A 9 -0.81 -3.71 -10.04
CA GLU A 9 0.01 -4.91 -10.14
C GLU A 9 0.33 -5.47 -8.75
N LEU A 10 0.93 -4.64 -7.90
CA LEU A 10 1.32 -5.07 -6.56
C LEU A 10 0.11 -5.29 -5.66
N SER A 11 -1.03 -4.66 -5.94
CA SER A 11 -2.26 -4.92 -5.19
C SER A 11 -2.71 -6.38 -5.32
N ALA A 12 -2.63 -6.96 -6.51
CA ALA A 12 -2.94 -8.37 -6.72
C ALA A 12 -1.84 -9.26 -6.14
N LEU A 13 -0.57 -8.88 -6.35
CA LEU A 13 0.59 -9.58 -5.81
C LEU A 13 0.55 -9.67 -4.27
N GLY A 14 0.15 -8.60 -3.60
CA GLY A 14 0.10 -8.50 -2.13
C GLY A 14 -0.85 -9.52 -1.51
N GLN A 15 -2.00 -9.78 -2.15
CA GLN A 15 -2.93 -10.83 -1.68
C GLN A 15 -2.29 -12.22 -1.73
N LEU A 16 -1.47 -12.48 -2.75
CA LEU A 16 -0.72 -13.73 -2.86
C LEU A 16 0.46 -13.76 -1.88
N ALA A 17 1.10 -12.63 -1.61
CA ALA A 17 2.14 -12.53 -0.59
C ALA A 17 1.58 -12.83 0.81
N ASP A 18 0.39 -12.33 1.14
CA ASP A 18 -0.31 -12.65 2.40
C ASP A 18 -0.63 -14.15 2.48
N ALA A 19 -1.18 -14.74 1.41
CA ALA A 19 -1.46 -16.17 1.35
C ALA A 19 -0.18 -17.00 1.48
N TYR A 20 0.88 -16.62 0.77
CA TYR A 20 2.20 -17.23 0.86
C TYR A 20 2.76 -17.18 2.29
N ALA A 21 2.66 -16.04 2.97
CA ALA A 21 3.13 -15.89 4.35
C ALA A 21 2.36 -16.79 5.34
N ILE A 22 1.08 -17.06 5.07
CA ILE A 22 0.28 -18.03 5.84
C ILE A 22 0.77 -19.45 5.58
N VAL A 23 0.95 -19.84 4.31
CA VAL A 23 1.38 -21.19 3.92
C VAL A 23 2.81 -21.48 4.41
N LYS A 24 3.71 -20.49 4.37
CA LYS A 24 5.10 -20.61 4.82
C LYS A 24 5.27 -20.90 6.31
N ARG A 25 4.20 -20.79 7.12
CA ARG A 25 4.17 -21.22 8.52
C ARG A 25 3.91 -22.72 8.69
N THR A 26 3.68 -23.43 7.60
CA THR A 26 3.44 -24.88 7.55
C THR A 26 4.58 -25.56 6.79
N ASN A 27 4.57 -26.89 6.72
CA ASN A 27 5.50 -27.67 5.90
C ASN A 27 5.00 -27.90 4.46
N ALA A 28 3.96 -27.20 4.00
CA ALA A 28 3.36 -27.44 2.70
C ALA A 28 4.35 -27.26 1.53
N PHE A 29 5.21 -26.24 1.59
CA PHE A 29 6.24 -26.04 0.55
C PHE A 29 7.31 -27.12 0.60
N GLU A 30 7.71 -27.62 1.76
CA GLU A 30 8.66 -28.74 1.86
C GLU A 30 8.11 -30.01 1.21
N LEU A 31 6.84 -30.33 1.47
CA LEU A 31 6.15 -31.49 0.89
C LEU A 31 6.00 -31.33 -0.63
N LEU A 32 5.57 -30.15 -1.09
CA LEU A 32 5.40 -29.88 -2.51
C LEU A 32 6.74 -29.91 -3.25
N SER A 33 7.80 -29.36 -2.66
CA SER A 33 9.13 -29.40 -3.25
C SER A 33 9.64 -30.83 -3.41
N ALA A 34 9.38 -31.70 -2.41
CA ALA A 34 9.73 -33.11 -2.49
C ALA A 34 8.95 -33.87 -3.58
N GLU A 35 7.68 -33.52 -3.79
CA GLU A 35 6.83 -34.11 -4.83
C GLU A 35 7.25 -33.67 -6.25
N LEU A 36 7.55 -32.38 -6.42
CA LEU A 36 7.92 -31.81 -7.71
C LEU A 36 9.39 -32.07 -8.10
N GLY A 37 10.25 -32.37 -7.12
CA GLY A 37 11.69 -32.50 -7.34
C GLY A 37 12.41 -31.17 -7.59
N GLU A 38 11.79 -30.05 -7.17
CA GLU A 38 12.30 -28.68 -7.30
C GLU A 38 11.89 -27.84 -6.08
N ASP A 39 12.57 -26.73 -5.82
CA ASP A 39 12.25 -25.84 -4.69
C ASP A 39 11.05 -24.94 -5.01
N ALA A 40 9.85 -25.38 -4.63
CA ALA A 40 8.61 -24.66 -4.86
C ALA A 40 8.57 -23.29 -4.16
N ASP A 41 9.20 -23.16 -2.98
CA ASP A 41 9.29 -21.88 -2.26
C ASP A 41 10.13 -20.88 -3.06
N ALA A 42 11.33 -21.30 -3.47
CA ALA A 42 12.21 -20.47 -4.28
C ALA A 42 11.56 -20.08 -5.61
N ARG A 43 10.85 -21.00 -6.28
CA ARG A 43 10.15 -20.68 -7.54
C ARG A 43 9.07 -19.61 -7.37
N ILE A 44 8.31 -19.65 -6.28
CA ILE A 44 7.31 -18.60 -6.01
C ILE A 44 7.99 -17.24 -5.83
N VAL A 45 9.10 -17.19 -5.11
CA VAL A 45 9.82 -15.93 -4.87
C VAL A 45 10.48 -15.43 -6.16
N GLU A 46 11.30 -16.26 -6.79
CA GLU A 46 12.20 -15.88 -7.88
C GLU A 46 11.51 -15.86 -9.25
N ASP A 47 10.53 -16.73 -9.50
CA ASP A 47 9.85 -16.80 -10.81
C ASP A 47 8.50 -16.05 -10.83
N MET A 48 7.99 -15.60 -9.68
CA MET A 48 6.69 -14.92 -9.60
C MET A 48 6.74 -13.58 -8.86
N PHE A 49 7.24 -13.52 -7.62
CA PHE A 49 7.29 -12.25 -6.89
C PHE A 49 8.32 -11.27 -7.44
N ARG A 50 9.56 -11.69 -7.66
CA ARG A 50 10.60 -10.80 -8.20
C ARG A 50 10.28 -10.26 -9.60
N PRO A 51 9.83 -11.07 -10.57
CA PRO A 51 9.48 -10.54 -11.89
C PRO A 51 8.30 -9.57 -11.85
N SER A 52 7.35 -9.75 -10.93
CA SER A 52 6.24 -8.80 -10.74
C SER A 52 6.73 -7.47 -10.14
N LEU A 53 7.70 -7.53 -9.23
CA LEU A 53 8.36 -6.35 -8.68
C LEU A 53 9.18 -5.61 -9.77
N ASP A 54 9.94 -6.33 -10.58
CA ASP A 54 10.69 -5.77 -11.72
C ASP A 54 9.74 -5.10 -12.72
N TYR A 55 8.59 -5.73 -13.00
CA TYR A 55 7.55 -5.14 -13.83
C TYR A 55 7.01 -3.84 -13.21
N PHE A 56 6.69 -3.81 -11.91
CA PHE A 56 6.27 -2.59 -11.22
C PHE A 56 7.34 -1.48 -11.33
N HIS A 57 8.61 -1.79 -11.10
CA HIS A 57 9.72 -0.84 -11.19
C HIS A 57 10.02 -0.35 -12.61
N SER A 58 9.55 -1.07 -13.63
CA SER A 58 9.71 -0.63 -15.03
C SER A 58 8.83 0.57 -15.41
N PHE A 59 7.85 0.93 -14.57
CA PHE A 59 6.97 2.10 -14.76
C PHE A 59 7.38 3.29 -13.89
N PRO A 60 7.19 4.52 -14.37
CA PRO A 60 7.41 5.71 -13.55
C PRO A 60 6.33 5.83 -12.45
N VAL A 61 6.73 6.32 -11.28
CA VAL A 61 5.80 6.67 -10.20
C VAL A 61 5.07 7.98 -10.55
N ILE A 62 3.79 7.89 -10.89
CA ILE A 62 2.97 9.03 -11.34
C ILE A 62 2.03 9.59 -10.25
N LYS A 63 1.79 8.84 -9.17
CA LYS A 63 1.03 9.28 -7.99
C LYS A 63 -0.42 9.67 -8.34
N HIS A 64 -1.15 8.74 -8.94
CA HIS A 64 -2.58 8.86 -9.25
C HIS A 64 -3.48 8.41 -8.07
N ASN A 65 -4.79 8.57 -8.18
CA ASN A 65 -5.75 8.37 -7.08
C ASN A 65 -5.73 6.99 -6.39
N ASN A 66 -5.36 5.92 -7.10
CA ASN A 66 -5.29 4.56 -6.55
C ASN A 66 -3.86 3.97 -6.45
N GLU A 67 -2.82 4.77 -6.63
CA GLU A 67 -1.41 4.31 -6.60
C GLU A 67 -1.04 3.64 -5.26
N VAL A 68 -1.67 4.08 -4.16
CA VAL A 68 -1.43 3.52 -2.81
C VAL A 68 -1.78 2.02 -2.73
N LEU A 69 -2.63 1.49 -3.63
CA LEU A 69 -2.87 0.05 -3.73
C LEU A 69 -1.59 -0.74 -4.04
N ASN A 70 -0.69 -0.18 -4.85
CA ASN A 70 0.59 -0.81 -5.11
C ASN A 70 1.48 -0.82 -3.87
N TYR A 71 1.46 0.26 -3.08
CA TYR A 71 2.28 0.36 -1.86
C TYR A 71 1.78 -0.58 -0.77
N ILE A 72 0.47 -0.75 -0.63
CA ILE A 72 -0.17 -1.79 0.19
C ILE A 72 0.34 -3.19 -0.21
N GLY A 73 0.40 -3.45 -1.51
CA GLY A 73 0.96 -4.67 -2.06
C GLY A 73 2.44 -4.88 -1.71
N LEU A 74 3.24 -3.81 -1.81
CA LEU A 74 4.65 -3.83 -1.47
C LEU A 74 4.89 -4.08 0.02
N ILE A 75 4.08 -3.48 0.90
CA ILE A 75 4.10 -3.74 2.35
C ILE A 75 3.80 -5.22 2.65
N ALA A 76 2.77 -5.78 1.99
CA ALA A 76 2.44 -7.21 2.13
C ALA A 76 3.62 -8.09 1.73
N LEU A 77 4.23 -7.80 0.57
CA LEU A 77 5.38 -8.55 0.06
C LEU A 77 6.60 -8.42 0.99
N ALA A 78 6.91 -7.21 1.47
CA ALA A 78 7.98 -6.98 2.43
C ALA A 78 7.81 -7.82 3.70
N LYS A 79 6.58 -7.90 4.22
CA LYS A 79 6.25 -8.74 5.38
C LYS A 79 6.37 -10.23 5.08
N ALA A 80 5.87 -10.66 3.93
CA ALA A 80 5.89 -12.06 3.52
C ALA A 80 7.31 -12.61 3.32
N LEU A 81 8.21 -11.78 2.79
CA LEU A 81 9.61 -12.15 2.54
C LEU A 81 10.56 -11.78 3.68
N ASN A 82 10.07 -11.08 4.72
CA ASN A 82 10.89 -10.45 5.74
C ASN A 82 11.99 -9.56 5.13
N ASP A 83 11.64 -8.80 4.09
CA ASP A 83 12.56 -7.97 3.31
C ASP A 83 12.48 -6.49 3.76
N PRO A 84 13.46 -6.01 4.55
CA PRO A 84 13.44 -4.62 5.01
C PRO A 84 13.67 -3.61 3.89
N ALA A 85 14.36 -3.96 2.79
CA ALA A 85 14.57 -3.02 1.69
C ALA A 85 13.24 -2.65 1.02
N LEU A 86 12.37 -3.64 0.81
CA LEU A 86 11.02 -3.42 0.28
C LEU A 86 10.14 -2.63 1.26
N MET A 87 10.28 -2.85 2.57
CA MET A 87 9.53 -2.07 3.56
C MET A 87 9.92 -0.58 3.53
N HIS A 88 11.23 -0.30 3.49
CA HIS A 88 11.73 1.07 3.39
C HIS A 88 11.28 1.78 2.11
N GLU A 89 11.30 1.06 0.99
CA GLU A 89 10.76 1.58 -0.27
C GLU A 89 9.27 1.91 -0.16
N ALA A 90 8.47 1.00 0.39
CA ALA A 90 7.04 1.23 0.57
C ALA A 90 6.73 2.44 1.46
N VAL A 91 7.48 2.59 2.56
CA VAL A 91 7.38 3.74 3.46
C VAL A 91 7.69 5.04 2.74
N GLU A 92 8.79 5.10 1.99
CA GLU A 92 9.14 6.28 1.21
C GLU A 92 8.05 6.62 0.20
N LEU A 93 7.54 5.62 -0.53
CA LEU A 93 6.49 5.83 -1.54
C LEU A 93 5.20 6.36 -0.91
N VAL A 94 4.82 5.87 0.27
CA VAL A 94 3.66 6.38 1.03
C VAL A 94 3.86 7.82 1.48
N GLU A 95 5.03 8.16 2.04
CA GLU A 95 5.36 9.52 2.47
C GLU A 95 5.39 10.49 1.28
N GLN A 96 6.04 10.09 0.19
CA GLN A 96 6.08 10.85 -1.05
C GLN A 96 4.69 11.04 -1.66
N TYR A 97 3.82 10.03 -1.61
CA TYR A 97 2.46 10.17 -2.07
C TYR A 97 1.75 11.27 -1.28
N ALA A 98 1.71 11.14 0.05
CA ALA A 98 1.05 12.11 0.92
C ALA A 98 1.57 13.54 0.73
N ALA A 99 2.88 13.72 0.55
CA ALA A 99 3.50 15.02 0.37
C ALA A 99 3.22 15.69 -1.00
N ASN A 100 2.88 14.93 -2.03
CA ASN A 100 2.82 15.45 -3.41
C ASN A 100 1.42 15.52 -4.02
N VAL A 101 0.43 14.86 -3.42
CA VAL A 101 -0.90 14.71 -4.04
C VAL A 101 -2.04 15.39 -3.27
N TYR A 102 -1.77 15.83 -2.05
CA TYR A 102 -2.72 16.58 -1.25
C TYR A 102 -2.36 18.06 -1.27
N MET A 103 -3.40 18.89 -1.36
CA MET A 103 -3.29 20.34 -1.25
C MET A 103 -3.04 20.75 0.21
N LEU A 104 -2.77 22.04 0.43
CA LEU A 104 -2.41 22.57 1.75
C LEU A 104 -3.45 22.27 2.84
N ASP A 105 -4.72 22.17 2.47
CA ASP A 105 -5.85 21.85 3.35
C ASP A 105 -6.07 20.33 3.55
N GLY A 106 -5.24 19.50 2.93
CA GLY A 106 -5.36 18.04 2.94
C GLY A 106 -6.35 17.49 1.91
N PHE A 107 -6.90 18.30 1.00
CA PHE A 107 -7.80 17.83 -0.05
C PHE A 107 -7.03 17.22 -1.22
N TRP A 108 -7.62 16.21 -1.88
CA TRP A 108 -6.98 15.53 -3.01
C TRP A 108 -6.86 16.44 -4.24
N LYS A 109 -5.69 16.45 -4.91
CA LYS A 109 -5.37 17.37 -6.01
C LYS A 109 -6.33 17.35 -7.20
N GLU A 110 -7.06 16.26 -7.44
CA GLU A 110 -8.05 16.18 -8.54
C GLU A 110 -9.41 16.77 -8.18
N VAL A 111 -9.57 17.33 -6.97
CA VAL A 111 -10.77 18.05 -6.53
C VAL A 111 -12.06 17.21 -6.69
N SER A 112 -11.97 15.90 -6.47
CA SER A 112 -13.11 14.97 -6.39
C SER A 112 -13.27 14.48 -4.95
N VAL A 113 -14.49 14.51 -4.42
CA VAL A 113 -14.79 14.05 -3.05
C VAL A 113 -14.66 12.53 -2.95
N THR A 114 -15.08 11.79 -3.98
CA THR A 114 -14.93 10.34 -4.03
C THR A 114 -13.45 9.96 -4.05
N TYR A 115 -12.65 10.56 -4.94
CA TYR A 115 -11.23 10.22 -5.03
C TYR A 115 -10.46 10.68 -3.79
N HIS A 116 -10.83 11.81 -3.19
CA HIS A 116 -10.30 12.21 -1.89
C HIS A 116 -10.57 11.14 -0.82
N LYS A 117 -11.82 10.71 -0.68
CA LYS A 117 -12.20 9.66 0.28
C LYS A 117 -11.43 8.36 0.02
N ASP A 118 -11.37 7.90 -1.23
CA ASP A 118 -10.69 6.64 -1.56
C ASP A 118 -9.18 6.71 -1.31
N SER A 119 -8.51 7.77 -1.77
CA SER A 119 -7.06 7.96 -1.56
C SER A 119 -6.69 8.12 -0.08
N ALA A 120 -7.49 8.83 0.73
CA ALA A 120 -7.25 8.98 2.16
C ALA A 120 -7.46 7.66 2.91
N LEU A 121 -8.49 6.88 2.56
CA LEU A 121 -8.72 5.56 3.13
C LEU A 121 -7.60 4.57 2.77
N LEU A 122 -7.10 4.61 1.53
CA LEU A 122 -5.98 3.78 1.12
C LEU A 122 -4.69 4.14 1.89
N LEU A 123 -4.43 5.43 2.12
CA LEU A 123 -3.31 5.85 2.98
C LEU A 123 -3.45 5.34 4.41
N SER A 124 -4.66 5.39 4.99
CA SER A 124 -4.91 4.83 6.33
C SER A 124 -4.60 3.34 6.37
N ARG A 125 -5.05 2.59 5.35
CA ARG A 125 -4.76 1.15 5.24
C ARG A 125 -3.28 0.86 5.10
N ALA A 126 -2.55 1.64 4.29
CA ALA A 126 -1.10 1.48 4.18
C ALA A 126 -0.40 1.73 5.53
N ALA A 127 -0.83 2.76 6.28
CA ALA A 127 -0.33 3.04 7.62
C ALA A 127 -0.59 1.89 8.61
N GLU A 128 -1.83 1.41 8.66
CA GLU A 128 -2.24 0.27 9.49
C GLU A 128 -1.46 -1.00 9.13
N GLN A 129 -1.27 -1.25 7.83
CA GLN A 129 -0.61 -2.45 7.36
C GLN A 129 0.90 -2.42 7.59
N ALA A 130 1.56 -1.25 7.58
CA ALA A 130 2.98 -1.14 7.90
C ALA A 130 3.24 -1.12 9.42
N ALA A 131 2.21 -0.86 10.23
CA ALA A 131 2.35 -0.65 11.66
C ALA A 131 3.08 -1.80 12.38
N GLY A 132 3.93 -1.43 13.33
CA GLY A 132 4.69 -2.34 14.19
C GLY A 132 5.91 -3.00 13.53
N TRP A 133 6.18 -2.71 12.25
CA TRP A 133 7.38 -3.22 11.59
C TRP A 133 8.65 -2.76 12.31
N SER A 134 9.59 -3.69 12.50
CA SER A 134 10.94 -3.40 12.95
C SER A 134 11.91 -4.11 12.03
N ASP A 135 12.91 -3.41 11.53
CA ASP A 135 13.94 -4.03 10.70
C ASP A 135 14.70 -5.09 11.50
N PRO A 136 15.25 -6.13 10.84
CA PRO A 136 16.06 -7.14 11.53
C PRO A 136 17.31 -6.50 12.18
N PRO A 137 17.84 -7.11 13.26
CA PRO A 137 19.04 -6.60 13.93
C PRO A 137 20.22 -6.44 12.95
N GLY A 138 20.89 -5.28 13.02
CA GLY A 138 22.04 -4.97 12.17
C GLY A 138 21.69 -4.48 10.76
N TYR A 139 20.40 -4.40 10.40
CA TYR A 139 20.00 -3.75 9.16
C TYR A 139 19.97 -2.23 9.32
N GLU A 140 20.61 -1.56 8.37
CA GLU A 140 20.54 -0.12 8.14
C GLU A 140 20.17 0.09 6.68
N SER A 141 19.16 0.91 6.42
CA SER A 141 18.68 1.10 5.07
C SER A 141 19.70 1.89 4.25
N PRO A 142 20.17 1.38 3.10
CA PRO A 142 21.06 2.15 2.22
C PRO A 142 20.35 3.36 1.60
N ARG A 143 19.02 3.40 1.66
CA ARG A 143 18.19 4.49 1.13
C ARG A 143 18.21 5.73 2.03
N THR A 144 18.23 5.52 3.35
CA THR A 144 18.04 6.59 4.34
C THR A 144 19.15 6.68 5.38
N GLY A 145 20.00 5.66 5.51
CA GLY A 145 20.94 5.53 6.63
C GLY A 145 20.24 5.36 7.98
N THR A 146 18.99 4.88 7.96
CA THR A 146 18.18 4.73 9.17
C THR A 146 17.58 3.34 9.26
N ARG A 147 17.12 3.02 10.47
CA ARG A 147 16.39 1.81 10.79
C ARG A 147 14.95 2.16 11.14
N LEU A 148 14.02 1.30 10.76
CA LEU A 148 12.64 1.31 11.23
C LEU A 148 12.54 0.48 12.51
N GLU A 149 11.98 1.08 13.55
CA GLU A 149 11.70 0.44 14.83
C GLU A 149 10.27 0.76 15.24
N GLN A 150 9.45 -0.28 15.48
CA GLN A 150 8.02 -0.14 15.81
C GLN A 150 7.32 0.91 14.94
N LEU A 151 7.44 0.75 13.62
CA LEU A 151 6.98 1.72 12.64
C LEU A 151 5.53 2.14 12.91
N ASP A 152 5.32 3.45 12.96
CA ASP A 152 4.01 4.08 13.02
C ASP A 152 3.98 5.20 11.98
N LEU A 153 3.33 4.93 10.84
CA LEU A 153 3.20 5.93 9.77
C LEU A 153 2.28 7.09 10.15
N LEU A 154 1.41 6.94 11.15
CA LEU A 154 0.54 8.04 11.61
C LEU A 154 1.34 9.13 12.33
N GLN A 155 2.45 8.77 12.99
CA GLN A 155 3.39 9.75 13.55
C GLN A 155 4.10 10.56 12.47
N ARG A 156 4.28 9.97 11.28
CA ARG A 156 4.93 10.63 10.14
C ARG A 156 3.95 11.39 9.26
N LEU A 157 2.66 11.01 9.29
CA LEU A 157 1.57 11.61 8.54
C LEU A 157 0.47 12.13 9.49
N PRO A 158 0.77 13.08 10.40
CA PRO A 158 -0.17 13.53 11.42
C PRO A 158 -1.45 14.19 10.88
N GLN A 159 -1.44 14.61 9.60
CA GLN A 159 -2.59 15.19 8.91
C GLN A 159 -3.64 14.14 8.47
N LEU A 160 -3.28 12.86 8.40
CA LEU A 160 -4.13 11.81 7.84
C LEU A 160 -5.50 11.68 8.55
N PRO A 161 -5.61 11.73 9.89
CA PRO A 161 -6.90 11.73 10.57
C PRO A 161 -7.81 12.90 10.16
N ALA A 162 -7.23 14.09 9.95
CA ALA A 162 -8.00 15.26 9.54
C ALA A 162 -8.48 15.13 8.08
N MET A 163 -7.66 14.54 7.21
CA MET A 163 -8.00 14.27 5.81
C MET A 163 -9.21 13.33 5.72
N LEU A 164 -9.26 12.27 6.52
CA LEU A 164 -10.40 11.34 6.53
C LEU A 164 -11.76 12.03 6.81
N GLY A 165 -11.76 13.13 7.56
CA GLY A 165 -12.97 13.90 7.89
C GLY A 165 -13.42 14.92 6.85
N ILE A 166 -12.62 15.19 5.82
CA ILE A 166 -12.91 16.26 4.84
C ILE A 166 -14.18 15.96 4.02
N ALA A 167 -14.40 14.71 3.62
CA ALA A 167 -15.58 14.36 2.82
C ALA A 167 -16.90 14.71 3.53
N ALA A 168 -16.94 14.58 4.87
CA ALA A 168 -18.10 14.94 5.69
C ALA A 168 -18.37 16.45 5.73
N LYS A 169 -17.34 17.28 5.56
CA LYS A 169 -17.48 18.75 5.49
C LYS A 169 -18.08 19.23 4.17
N LEU A 170 -18.02 18.40 3.13
CA LEU A 170 -18.56 18.66 1.79
C LEU A 170 -19.86 17.89 1.55
N ALA A 171 -20.67 17.68 2.58
CA ALA A 171 -21.97 17.03 2.47
C ALA A 171 -23.14 18.03 2.58
N TYR A 172 -24.16 17.84 1.76
CA TYR A 172 -25.45 18.52 1.87
C TYR A 172 -26.24 18.05 3.10
N PRO A 173 -27.31 18.76 3.51
CA PRO A 173 -28.14 18.37 4.66
C PRO A 173 -28.76 16.96 4.58
N ASP A 174 -28.88 16.39 3.38
CA ASP A 174 -29.36 15.00 3.18
C ASP A 174 -28.26 13.94 3.33
N GLY A 175 -27.05 14.37 3.67
CA GLY A 175 -25.84 13.57 3.87
C GLY A 175 -25.09 13.21 2.58
N ARG A 176 -25.56 13.61 1.40
CA ARG A 176 -24.87 13.34 0.13
C ARG A 176 -23.74 14.34 -0.09
N VAL A 177 -22.63 13.87 -0.64
CA VAL A 177 -21.49 14.75 -0.94
C VAL A 177 -21.75 15.70 -2.10
N LEU A 178 -21.07 16.84 -2.10
CA LEU A 178 -20.96 17.77 -3.22
C LEU A 178 -20.40 17.04 -4.45
N PRO A 179 -21.16 16.90 -5.56
CA PRO A 179 -20.73 16.16 -6.73
C PRO A 179 -19.83 17.02 -7.64
N ILE A 180 -18.66 17.40 -7.13
CA ILE A 180 -17.63 18.12 -7.88
C ILE A 180 -16.68 17.13 -8.57
N ASN A 181 -16.34 17.41 -9.83
CA ASN A 181 -15.57 16.50 -10.72
C ASN A 181 -16.13 15.07 -10.70
N ASP A 182 -15.28 14.05 -10.83
CA ASP A 182 -15.66 12.63 -10.81
C ASP A 182 -16.02 12.17 -9.40
N THR A 183 -17.18 12.58 -8.90
CA THR A 183 -17.72 12.22 -7.58
C THR A 183 -19.02 11.46 -7.71
N TRP A 184 -19.13 10.32 -7.02
CA TRP A 184 -20.39 9.59 -6.89
C TRP A 184 -21.37 10.35 -5.99
N ALA A 185 -22.31 11.08 -6.59
CA ALA A 185 -23.27 11.94 -5.89
C ALA A 185 -24.14 11.24 -4.83
N PHE A 186 -24.20 9.92 -4.84
CA PHE A 186 -24.95 9.13 -3.85
C PHE A 186 -24.12 8.76 -2.61
N TYR A 187 -22.81 9.02 -2.59
CA TYR A 187 -21.96 8.72 -1.45
C TYR A 187 -22.38 9.55 -0.22
N LYS A 188 -22.47 8.88 0.92
CA LYS A 188 -22.72 9.48 2.23
C LYS A 188 -21.58 9.11 3.18
N PRO A 189 -20.73 10.07 3.59
CA PRO A 189 -19.67 9.79 4.55
C PRO A 189 -20.26 9.44 5.92
N PRO A 190 -19.52 8.70 6.77
CA PRO A 190 -19.90 8.51 8.16
C PRO A 190 -20.14 9.85 8.84
N ALA A 191 -21.09 9.88 9.78
CA ALA A 191 -21.26 11.05 10.63
C ALA A 191 -19.96 11.28 11.44
N PRO A 192 -19.53 12.54 11.62
CA PRO A 192 -18.35 12.88 12.42
C PRO A 192 -18.52 12.50 13.89
#